data_AF-A5WEL4-F1
#
_entry.id   AF-A5WEL4-F1
#
_cell.length_a   1.000
_cell.length_b   1.000
_cell.length_c   1.000
_cell.angle_alpha   90.00
_cell.angle_beta   90.00
_cell.angle_gamma   90.00
#
_symmetry.space_group_name_H-M   'P 1'
#
loop_
_entity.id
_entity.type
_entity.pdbx_description
1 polymer ?
#
loop_
_entity_poly.entity_id
_entity_poly.type
_entity_poly.pdbx_seq_one_letter_code
_entity_poly.pdbx_strand_id
1 'polypeptide(L)'
;MNRSKVLQYVSYSALLLALSGCASTPDTAAKRPVTSTPSSSKPVVKNDAPIPFTANEIKDISAAFHPGSCDLSKLKQQSEKYDLDDTWVNLYERTPQPLSALDDQTSCFLAQSNELYAYSDDFYDESPESLNQSWFKGNIPNDAKITTMRYLTPKALLAQCDPDLGRPVIIDYEKDAKGHISRTILINEDFDPSCLNK
;
A
#
# COMPACT_ATOMS: atom_id res chain seq x y z
N MET A 1 28.77 -34.84 11.91
CA MET A 1 28.40 -35.02 10.49
C MET A 1 27.59 -33.79 10.12
N ASN A 2 28.18 -32.66 9.70
CA ASN A 2 28.83 -32.30 8.43
C ASN A 2 27.85 -32.11 7.25
N ARG A 3 28.04 -30.97 6.54
CA ARG A 3 27.25 -30.31 5.45
C ARG A 3 26.21 -29.31 5.98
N SER A 4 26.34 -27.97 5.95
CA SER A 4 27.09 -26.98 5.16
C SER A 4 26.63 -26.79 3.70
N LYS A 5 26.30 -25.52 3.40
CA LYS A 5 26.06 -24.83 2.11
C LYS A 5 24.62 -24.94 1.56
N VAL A 6 23.97 -23.95 0.93
CA VAL A 6 24.44 -22.86 0.06
C VAL A 6 23.43 -21.69 0.09
N LEU A 7 23.98 -20.47 0.11
CA LEU A 7 23.37 -19.16 -0.13
C LEU A 7 22.96 -19.03 -1.61
N GLN A 8 21.77 -18.54 -1.96
CA GLN A 8 21.55 -17.99 -3.31
C GLN A 8 20.61 -16.78 -3.31
N TYR A 9 21.26 -15.63 -3.43
CA TYR A 9 20.74 -14.34 -3.82
C TYR A 9 20.07 -14.42 -5.21
N VAL A 10 18.85 -13.91 -5.34
CA VAL A 10 18.27 -13.62 -6.66
C VAL A 10 18.55 -12.15 -6.96
N SER A 11 19.44 -11.95 -7.94
CA SER A 11 19.82 -10.64 -8.47
C SER A 11 18.76 -10.06 -9.40
N TYR A 12 18.61 -8.74 -9.29
CA TYR A 12 17.97 -7.85 -10.25
C TYR A 12 18.51 -8.08 -11.67
N SER A 13 17.62 -8.34 -12.62
CA SER A 13 17.93 -8.24 -14.05
C SER A 13 17.46 -6.89 -14.56
N ALA A 14 18.42 -5.97 -14.73
CA ALA A 14 18.24 -4.75 -15.51
C ALA A 14 18.21 -5.11 -17.01
N LEU A 15 17.17 -4.70 -17.72
CA LEU A 15 17.07 -4.81 -19.18
C LEU A 15 17.41 -3.45 -19.79
N LEU A 16 18.57 -3.34 -20.45
CA LEU A 16 18.97 -2.16 -21.22
C LEU A 16 19.21 -2.53 -22.70
N LEU A 17 18.39 -1.88 -23.54
CA LEU A 17 18.62 -1.30 -24.88
C LEU A 17 19.39 -2.05 -25.98
N ALA A 18 18.72 -2.12 -27.13
CA ALA A 18 19.30 -1.99 -28.48
C ALA A 18 18.12 -1.58 -29.41
N LEU A 19 18.19 -0.68 -30.40
CA LEU A 19 19.15 -0.54 -31.51
C LEU A 19 18.88 0.73 -32.36
N SER A 20 19.89 1.05 -33.17
CA SER A 20 19.94 1.91 -34.37
C SER A 20 20.07 3.44 -34.13
N GLY A 21 21.05 4.16 -34.66
CA GLY A 21 22.04 3.89 -35.69
C GLY A 21 21.87 4.88 -36.85
N CYS A 22 22.78 5.84 -36.99
CA CYS A 22 23.23 6.35 -38.29
C CYS A 22 24.60 7.03 -38.13
N ALA A 23 25.48 6.69 -39.07
CA ALA A 23 26.87 7.08 -39.15
C ALA A 23 27.07 8.28 -40.08
N SER A 24 28.08 9.10 -39.79
CA SER A 24 28.84 9.82 -40.83
C SER A 24 30.24 10.18 -40.32
N THR A 25 31.18 10.13 -41.26
CA THR A 25 32.65 9.98 -41.21
C THR A 25 33.47 11.21 -40.73
N PRO A 26 34.78 11.04 -40.44
CA PRO A 26 35.64 12.05 -39.82
C PRO A 26 36.39 12.92 -40.85
N ASP A 27 36.76 14.16 -40.50
CA ASP A 27 38.15 14.64 -40.64
C ASP A 27 38.48 16.04 -40.05
N THR A 28 39.65 16.08 -39.41
CA THR A 28 40.68 17.14 -39.21
C THR A 28 40.39 18.59 -38.70
N ALA A 29 40.94 18.84 -37.49
CA ALA A 29 41.64 20.02 -36.92
C ALA A 29 41.28 21.49 -37.29
N ALA A 30 40.79 22.27 -36.31
CA ALA A 30 41.29 23.62 -35.95
C ALA A 30 40.67 24.19 -34.65
N LYS A 31 41.55 24.73 -33.79
CA LYS A 31 41.43 25.79 -32.74
C LYS A 31 40.10 26.04 -31.98
N ARG A 32 40.22 26.03 -30.64
CA ARG A 32 39.27 26.52 -29.60
C ARG A 32 38.58 27.85 -29.95
N PRO A 33 37.35 28.08 -29.46
CA PRO A 33 37.20 28.83 -28.19
C PRO A 33 36.29 28.14 -27.16
N VAL A 34 36.57 28.40 -25.89
CA VAL A 34 35.73 28.05 -24.73
C VAL A 34 34.36 28.70 -24.91
N THR A 35 33.31 27.89 -25.03
CA THR A 35 31.93 28.37 -24.98
C THR A 35 31.20 27.53 -23.94
N SER A 36 30.87 28.18 -22.82
CA SER A 36 30.12 27.63 -21.71
C SER A 36 28.75 27.13 -22.17
N THR A 37 28.59 25.81 -22.21
CA THR A 37 27.28 25.18 -22.39
C THR A 37 26.41 25.52 -21.18
N PRO A 38 25.17 26.02 -21.35
CA PRO A 38 24.24 26.12 -20.24
C PRO A 38 23.98 24.71 -19.72
N SER A 39 24.18 24.51 -18.43
CA SER A 39 23.71 23.32 -17.73
C SER A 39 22.21 23.20 -18.00
N SER A 40 21.82 22.24 -18.83
CA SER A 40 20.42 21.83 -18.97
C SER A 40 20.07 21.13 -17.66
N SER A 41 19.75 21.91 -16.64
CA SER A 41 18.99 21.43 -15.50
C SER A 41 17.65 20.98 -16.05
N LYS A 42 17.55 19.68 -16.36
CA LYS A 42 16.26 19.02 -16.40
C LYS A 42 15.52 19.46 -15.14
N PRO A 43 14.27 19.96 -15.23
CA PRO A 43 13.50 20.21 -14.03
C PRO A 43 13.47 18.88 -13.28
N VAL A 44 13.94 18.90 -12.03
CA VAL A 44 13.59 17.86 -11.06
C VAL A 44 12.07 17.84 -11.10
N VAL A 45 11.50 16.78 -11.68
CA VAL A 45 10.08 16.50 -11.55
C VAL A 45 9.88 16.39 -10.05
N LYS A 46 9.34 17.44 -9.43
CA LYS A 46 8.80 17.32 -8.08
C LYS A 46 7.72 16.28 -8.24
N ASN A 47 7.97 15.08 -7.74
CA ASN A 47 6.86 14.20 -7.42
C ASN A 47 6.03 15.00 -6.42
N ASP A 48 4.84 15.42 -6.85
CA ASP A 48 3.94 16.14 -5.96
C ASP A 48 3.72 15.24 -4.74
N ALA A 49 3.95 15.79 -3.54
CA ALA A 49 3.81 15.02 -2.31
C ALA A 49 2.34 14.60 -2.13
N PRO A 50 2.06 13.38 -1.64
CA PRO A 50 0.69 12.94 -1.38
C PRO A 50 -0.06 13.91 -0.46
N ILE A 51 -1.35 14.16 -0.77
CA ILE A 51 -2.18 15.04 0.06
C ILE A 51 -2.66 14.24 1.28
N PRO A 52 -2.47 14.73 2.51
CA PRO A 52 -2.95 14.01 3.69
C PRO A 52 -4.47 13.86 3.74
N PHE A 53 -4.93 12.78 4.38
CA PHE A 53 -6.30 12.63 4.83
C PHE A 53 -6.63 13.70 5.87
N THR A 54 -7.81 14.29 5.74
CA THR A 54 -8.41 15.17 6.73
C THR A 54 -9.01 14.34 7.87
N ALA A 55 -9.15 14.94 9.06
CA ALA A 55 -9.81 14.28 10.19
C ALA A 55 -11.23 13.79 9.87
N ASN A 56 -11.96 14.51 9.00
CA ASN A 56 -13.30 14.11 8.56
C ASN A 56 -13.26 12.89 7.64
N GLU A 57 -12.30 12.80 6.72
CA GLU A 57 -12.12 11.61 5.88
C GLU A 57 -11.73 10.39 6.72
N ILE A 58 -10.79 10.54 7.66
CA ILE A 58 -10.40 9.45 8.58
C ILE A 58 -11.61 8.95 9.37
N LYS A 59 -12.41 9.88 9.92
CA LYS A 59 -13.62 9.55 10.68
C LYS A 59 -14.66 8.83 9.82
N ASP A 60 -14.88 9.33 8.61
CA ASP A 60 -15.86 8.77 7.67
C ASP A 60 -15.45 7.38 7.19
N ILE A 61 -14.18 7.19 6.81
CA ILE A 61 -13.60 5.90 6.40
C ILE A 61 -13.71 4.89 7.56
N SER A 62 -13.29 5.30 8.76
CA SER A 62 -13.35 4.45 9.96
C SER A 62 -14.78 4.03 10.33
N ALA A 63 -15.79 4.81 9.97
CA ALA A 63 -17.18 4.53 10.34
C ALA A 63 -17.76 3.28 9.65
N ALA A 64 -17.12 2.78 8.57
CA ALA A 64 -17.51 1.54 7.92
C ALA A 64 -17.16 0.28 8.72
N PHE A 65 -16.24 0.39 9.69
CA PHE A 65 -15.70 -0.77 10.40
C PHE A 65 -16.08 -0.75 11.88
N HIS A 66 -16.74 -1.81 12.35
CA HIS A 66 -17.08 -1.91 13.77
C HIS A 66 -17.16 -3.35 14.28
N PRO A 67 -16.87 -3.58 15.57
CA PRO A 67 -16.95 -4.92 16.16
C PRO A 67 -18.35 -5.51 16.01
N GLY A 68 -18.43 -6.80 15.69
CA GLY A 68 -19.68 -7.55 15.55
C GLY A 68 -20.53 -7.22 14.33
N SER A 69 -20.03 -6.40 13.39
CA SER A 69 -20.74 -6.12 12.14
C SER A 69 -20.61 -7.22 11.10
N CYS A 70 -21.61 -7.32 10.23
CA CYS A 70 -21.47 -7.91 8.91
C CYS A 70 -22.07 -7.00 7.82
N ASP A 71 -22.38 -5.75 8.17
CA ASP A 71 -23.02 -4.80 7.27
C ASP A 71 -21.99 -4.03 6.44
N LEU A 72 -22.03 -4.23 5.12
CA LEU A 72 -21.17 -3.53 4.16
C LEU A 72 -21.82 -2.26 3.59
N SER A 73 -23.00 -1.83 4.06
CA SER A 73 -23.74 -0.69 3.53
C SER A 73 -22.92 0.61 3.53
N LYS A 74 -22.20 0.89 4.62
CA LYS A 74 -21.32 2.06 4.71
C LYS A 74 -20.12 1.98 3.79
N LEU A 75 -19.60 0.78 3.58
CA LEU A 75 -18.47 0.56 2.69
C LEU A 75 -18.88 0.84 1.23
N LYS A 76 -20.11 0.47 0.84
CA LYS A 76 -20.70 0.83 -0.46
C LYS A 76 -20.98 2.33 -0.59
N GLN A 77 -21.50 2.96 0.48
CA GLN A 77 -21.70 4.42 0.50
C GLN A 77 -20.37 5.18 0.32
N GLN A 78 -19.28 4.68 0.91
CA GLN A 78 -17.95 5.25 0.70
C GLN A 78 -17.49 5.11 -0.75
N SER A 79 -17.81 3.99 -1.41
CA SER A 79 -17.49 3.78 -2.81
C SER A 79 -18.16 4.82 -3.71
N GLU A 80 -19.43 5.10 -3.49
CA GLU A 80 -20.13 6.18 -4.21
C GLU A 80 -19.54 7.56 -3.89
N LYS A 81 -19.21 7.82 -2.63
CA LYS A 81 -18.73 9.13 -2.17
C LYS A 81 -17.32 9.47 -2.66
N TYR A 82 -16.44 8.46 -2.70
CA TYR A 82 -15.02 8.62 -3.00
C TYR A 82 -14.62 8.07 -4.36
N ASP A 83 -15.58 7.63 -5.17
CA ASP A 83 -15.36 7.00 -6.49
C ASP A 83 -14.44 5.76 -6.39
N LEU A 84 -14.74 4.88 -5.44
CA LEU A 84 -13.96 3.65 -5.20
C LEU A 84 -14.61 2.44 -5.87
N ASP A 85 -13.78 1.48 -6.25
CA ASP A 85 -14.25 0.18 -6.70
C ASP A 85 -14.84 -0.64 -5.53
N ASP A 86 -16.03 -1.19 -5.75
CA ASP A 86 -16.65 -2.21 -4.88
C ASP A 86 -16.15 -3.61 -5.23
N THR A 87 -14.83 -3.77 -5.17
CA THR A 87 -14.15 -5.05 -5.45
C THR A 87 -13.16 -5.44 -4.37
N TRP A 88 -12.83 -6.72 -4.34
CA TRP A 88 -11.77 -7.33 -3.55
C TRP A 88 -10.88 -8.17 -4.46
N VAL A 89 -9.64 -8.43 -4.04
CA VAL A 89 -8.73 -9.37 -4.69
C VAL A 89 -8.20 -10.37 -3.66
N ASN A 90 -7.85 -11.56 -4.12
CA ASN A 90 -7.10 -12.52 -3.31
C ASN A 90 -5.67 -12.01 -3.10
N LEU A 91 -5.01 -12.45 -2.02
CA LEU A 91 -3.63 -12.03 -1.72
C LEU A 91 -2.65 -12.50 -2.80
N TYR A 92 -2.82 -13.73 -3.31
CA TYR A 92 -1.96 -14.27 -4.35
C TYR A 92 -2.56 -14.10 -5.74
N GLU A 93 -3.88 -14.24 -5.87
CA GLU A 93 -4.59 -14.01 -7.13
C GLU A 93 -5.12 -12.57 -7.23
N ARG A 94 -4.47 -11.76 -8.06
CA ARG A 94 -4.82 -10.33 -8.23
C ARG A 94 -6.01 -10.08 -9.16
N THR A 95 -6.93 -11.04 -9.30
CA THR A 95 -8.14 -10.89 -10.10
C THR A 95 -9.24 -10.23 -9.26
N PRO A 96 -9.69 -9.01 -9.60
CA PRO A 96 -10.75 -8.36 -8.84
C PRO A 96 -12.09 -9.09 -8.95
N GLN A 97 -12.78 -9.21 -7.84
CA GLN A 97 -14.11 -9.80 -7.70
C GLN A 97 -15.05 -8.80 -7.00
N PRO A 98 -16.34 -8.76 -7.34
CA PRO A 98 -17.26 -7.85 -6.70
C PRO A 98 -17.48 -8.22 -5.23
N LEU A 99 -17.72 -7.23 -4.37
CA LEU A 99 -18.06 -7.46 -2.95
C LEU A 99 -19.29 -8.37 -2.77
N SER A 100 -20.20 -8.41 -3.74
CA SER A 100 -21.37 -9.29 -3.70
C SER A 100 -21.03 -10.79 -3.85
N ALA A 101 -19.80 -11.13 -4.23
CA ALA A 101 -19.34 -12.51 -4.34
C ALA A 101 -18.70 -13.04 -3.04
N LEU A 102 -18.53 -12.18 -2.03
CA LEU A 102 -18.06 -12.61 -0.71
C LEU A 102 -19.09 -13.53 -0.05
N ASP A 103 -18.61 -14.58 0.61
CA ASP A 103 -19.43 -15.34 1.53
C ASP A 103 -19.76 -14.52 2.79
N ASP A 104 -20.71 -15.00 3.58
CA ASP A 104 -21.19 -14.31 4.78
C ASP A 104 -20.06 -14.09 5.81
N GLN A 105 -19.17 -15.07 5.98
CA GLN A 105 -18.10 -15.00 6.96
C GLN A 105 -17.04 -13.96 6.57
N THR A 106 -16.61 -13.97 5.31
CA THR A 106 -15.65 -12.99 4.79
C THR A 106 -16.23 -11.58 4.79
N SER A 107 -17.54 -11.44 4.51
CA SER A 107 -18.26 -10.17 4.64
C SER A 107 -18.22 -9.64 6.09
N CYS A 108 -18.40 -10.53 7.07
CA CYS A 108 -18.26 -10.18 8.49
C CYS A 108 -16.84 -9.77 8.86
N PHE A 109 -15.80 -10.43 8.35
CA PHE A 109 -14.41 -10.02 8.60
C PHE A 109 -14.10 -8.64 8.02
N LEU A 110 -14.58 -8.37 6.81
CA LEU A 110 -14.43 -7.08 6.16
C LEU A 110 -15.08 -5.96 7.01
N ALA A 111 -16.32 -6.14 7.43
CA ALA A 111 -17.04 -5.16 8.24
C ALA A 111 -16.46 -4.98 9.66
N GLN A 112 -15.73 -5.98 10.18
CA GLN A 112 -15.10 -5.94 11.50
C GLN A 112 -13.65 -5.48 11.51
N SER A 113 -13.05 -5.21 10.35
CA SER A 113 -11.64 -4.81 10.22
C SER A 113 -11.42 -3.40 10.75
N ASN A 114 -11.40 -3.22 12.07
CA ASN A 114 -11.30 -1.92 12.72
C ASN A 114 -9.94 -1.70 13.42
N GLU A 115 -8.99 -2.64 13.28
CA GLU A 115 -7.63 -2.44 13.79
C GLU A 115 -6.88 -1.53 12.81
N LEU A 116 -6.86 -0.23 13.13
CA LEU A 116 -6.29 0.82 12.29
C LEU A 116 -4.79 1.00 12.51
N TYR A 117 -4.05 0.97 11.41
CA TYR A 117 -2.68 1.39 11.26
C TYR A 117 -2.62 2.54 10.26
N ALA A 118 -1.97 3.65 10.58
CA ALA A 118 -1.86 4.80 9.66
C ALA A 118 -0.40 5.21 9.45
N TYR A 119 -0.08 5.66 8.24
CA TYR A 119 1.26 6.05 7.82
C TYR A 119 1.26 7.46 7.24
N SER A 120 2.38 8.16 7.45
CA SER A 120 2.64 9.52 6.95
C SER A 120 3.93 9.50 6.14
N ASP A 121 3.90 10.00 4.89
CA ASP A 121 5.09 10.10 4.05
C ASP A 121 6.18 11.03 4.63
N ASP A 122 5.79 11.97 5.51
CA ASP A 122 6.71 12.90 6.18
C ASP A 122 7.54 12.23 7.31
N PHE A 123 7.42 10.90 7.54
CA PHE A 123 8.16 10.20 8.58
C PHE A 123 9.63 9.95 8.16
N TYR A 124 10.51 10.88 8.55
CA TYR A 124 11.96 10.84 8.31
C TYR A 124 12.78 10.32 9.51
N ASP A 125 12.19 9.55 10.42
CA ASP A 125 12.99 8.91 11.47
C ASP A 125 13.42 7.51 11.03
N GLU A 126 14.67 7.41 10.59
CA GLU A 126 15.41 6.15 10.39
C GLU A 126 16.29 5.85 11.62
N SER A 127 15.90 6.29 12.82
CA SER A 127 16.57 5.86 14.05
C SER A 127 16.36 4.35 14.29
N PRO A 128 17.33 3.64 14.89
CA PRO A 128 17.14 2.24 15.29
C PRO A 128 15.92 2.01 16.20
N GLU A 129 15.48 3.05 16.92
CA GLU A 129 14.27 3.03 17.73
C GLU A 129 12.96 3.14 16.93
N SER A 130 13.01 3.73 15.73
CA SER A 130 11.85 4.01 14.84
C SER A 130 11.72 3.07 13.64
N LEU A 131 12.72 2.22 13.37
CA LEU A 131 12.66 1.12 12.38
C LEU A 131 11.46 0.15 12.57
N ASN A 132 10.77 0.22 13.72
CA ASN A 132 9.55 -0.53 14.03
C ASN A 132 8.30 0.35 14.27
N GLN A 133 8.36 1.68 14.03
CA GLN A 133 7.30 2.64 14.38
C GLN A 133 6.79 3.48 13.20
N SER A 134 6.94 3.00 11.95
CA SER A 134 6.45 3.72 10.77
C SER A 134 4.92 3.88 10.76
N TRP A 135 4.19 3.11 11.57
CA TRP A 135 2.73 3.11 11.60
C TRP A 135 2.18 3.56 12.95
N PHE A 136 1.27 4.54 12.94
CA PHE A 136 0.44 4.88 14.08
C PHE A 136 -0.63 3.80 14.26
N LYS A 137 -0.65 3.14 15.42
CA LYS A 137 -1.69 2.16 15.76
C LYS A 137 -2.80 2.83 16.56
N GLY A 138 -4.04 2.81 16.07
CA GLY A 138 -5.22 3.29 16.79
C GLY A 138 -5.29 4.83 16.87
N ASN A 139 -4.99 5.41 18.04
CA ASN A 139 -5.16 6.85 18.30
C ASN A 139 -4.12 7.68 17.52
N ILE A 140 -4.47 8.05 16.29
CA ILE A 140 -3.66 8.89 15.40
C ILE A 140 -3.56 10.32 16.00
N PRO A 141 -2.36 10.91 16.11
CA PRO A 141 -2.20 12.29 16.53
C PRO A 141 -2.97 13.26 15.61
N ASN A 142 -3.58 14.30 16.19
CA ASN A 142 -4.39 15.26 15.42
C ASN A 142 -3.60 16.06 14.38
N ASP A 143 -2.28 16.18 14.57
CA ASP A 143 -1.34 16.86 13.69
C ASP A 143 -0.62 15.92 12.71
N ALA A 144 -0.92 14.61 12.75
CA ALA A 144 -0.33 13.64 11.84
C ALA A 144 -0.83 13.85 10.40
N LYS A 145 0.11 13.83 9.45
CA LYS A 145 -0.17 13.95 8.01
C LYS A 145 -0.31 12.58 7.37
N ILE A 146 -1.44 11.93 7.62
CA ILE A 146 -1.68 10.56 7.16
C ILE A 146 -1.93 10.53 5.66
N THR A 147 -1.21 9.70 4.93
CA THR A 147 -1.38 9.50 3.47
C THR A 147 -1.76 8.06 3.13
N THR A 148 -1.58 7.13 4.07
CA THR A 148 -2.04 5.75 3.97
C THR A 148 -2.71 5.30 5.27
N MET A 149 -3.82 4.59 5.16
CA MET A 149 -4.49 3.91 6.28
C MET A 149 -4.73 2.45 5.93
N ARG A 150 -4.32 1.58 6.85
CA ARG A 150 -4.51 0.13 6.77
C ARG A 150 -5.46 -0.30 7.88
N TYR A 151 -6.52 -0.98 7.50
CA TYR A 151 -7.44 -1.64 8.41
C TYR A 151 -7.24 -3.14 8.34
N LEU A 152 -7.12 -3.76 9.52
CA LEU A 152 -6.94 -5.20 9.68
C LEU A 152 -8.08 -5.79 10.49
N THR A 153 -8.40 -7.05 10.21
CA THR A 153 -9.22 -7.85 11.12
C THR A 153 -8.55 -7.90 12.51
N PRO A 154 -9.27 -7.60 13.60
CA PRO A 154 -8.67 -7.54 14.93
C PRO A 154 -8.08 -8.87 15.38
N LYS A 155 -6.86 -8.82 15.96
CA LYS A 155 -6.24 -9.99 16.61
C LYS A 155 -7.15 -10.70 17.61
N ALA A 156 -8.01 -9.95 18.30
CA ALA A 156 -8.95 -10.48 19.28
C ALA A 156 -9.98 -11.46 18.69
N LEU A 157 -10.29 -11.38 17.39
CA LEU A 157 -11.15 -12.35 16.70
C LEU A 157 -10.40 -13.64 16.34
N LEU A 158 -9.06 -13.61 16.38
CA LEU A 158 -8.15 -14.61 15.82
C LEU A 158 -7.26 -15.28 16.89
N ALA A 159 -7.67 -15.26 18.16
CA ALA A 159 -6.77 -15.56 19.27
C ALA A 159 -6.20 -16.99 19.28
N GLN A 160 -6.77 -17.92 18.51
CA GLN A 160 -6.33 -19.32 18.41
C GLN A 160 -5.54 -19.60 17.12
N CYS A 161 -5.33 -18.59 16.27
CA CYS A 161 -4.69 -18.75 14.97
C CYS A 161 -3.17 -18.76 15.08
N ASP A 162 -2.52 -19.51 14.19
CA ASP A 162 -1.10 -19.37 13.92
C ASP A 162 -0.83 -17.92 13.43
N PRO A 163 0.07 -17.17 14.10
CA PRO A 163 0.40 -15.81 13.67
C PRO A 163 0.94 -15.73 12.24
N ASP A 164 1.48 -16.82 11.69
CA ASP A 164 2.06 -16.87 10.35
C ASP A 164 1.00 -17.00 9.24
N LEU A 165 -0.23 -17.41 9.58
CA LEU A 165 -1.36 -17.47 8.63
C LEU A 165 -1.95 -16.08 8.31
N GLY A 166 -1.44 -15.02 8.92
CA GLY A 166 -1.81 -13.64 8.59
C GLY A 166 -3.19 -13.21 9.11
N ARG A 167 -3.81 -12.24 8.42
CA ARG A 167 -5.17 -11.75 8.70
C ARG A 167 -6.10 -12.17 7.57
N PRO A 168 -7.38 -12.49 7.85
CA PRO A 168 -8.32 -12.86 6.79
C PRO A 168 -8.58 -11.71 5.82
N VAL A 169 -8.63 -10.47 6.32
CA VAL A 169 -8.85 -9.28 5.51
C VAL A 169 -7.84 -8.19 5.84
N ILE A 170 -7.32 -7.56 4.77
CA ILE A 170 -6.47 -6.37 4.82
C ILE A 170 -7.09 -5.32 3.90
N ILE A 171 -7.25 -4.09 4.39
CA ILE A 171 -7.85 -3.01 3.61
C ILE A 171 -6.90 -1.82 3.65
N ASP A 172 -6.43 -1.41 2.49
CA ASP A 172 -5.56 -0.25 2.35
C ASP A 172 -6.30 0.89 1.68
N TYR A 173 -6.23 2.06 2.30
CA TYR A 173 -6.62 3.33 1.72
C TYR A 173 -5.36 4.16 1.50
N GLU A 174 -5.20 4.66 0.29
CA GLU A 174 -4.11 5.55 -0.09
C GLU A 174 -4.70 6.83 -0.68
N LYS A 175 -4.09 7.97 -0.39
CA LYS A 175 -4.50 9.26 -0.94
C LYS A 175 -3.36 9.83 -1.76
N ASP A 176 -3.62 10.08 -3.04
CA ASP A 176 -2.58 10.53 -3.97
C ASP A 176 -2.30 12.04 -3.86
N ALA A 177 -1.36 12.52 -4.66
CA ALA A 177 -0.98 13.94 -4.71
C ALA A 177 -2.07 14.86 -5.28
N LYS A 178 -3.14 14.31 -5.88
CA LYS A 178 -4.32 15.04 -6.36
C LYS A 178 -5.47 14.99 -5.36
N GLY A 179 -5.30 14.26 -4.25
CA GLY A 179 -6.31 14.05 -3.23
C GLY A 179 -7.33 12.98 -3.59
N HIS A 180 -7.08 12.20 -4.64
CA HIS A 180 -7.90 11.03 -4.97
C HIS A 180 -7.60 9.92 -3.97
N ILE A 181 -8.66 9.29 -3.46
CA ILE A 181 -8.55 8.17 -2.52
C ILE A 181 -8.71 6.88 -3.32
N SER A 182 -7.79 5.93 -3.14
CA SER A 182 -7.93 4.57 -3.63
C SER A 182 -8.09 3.61 -2.47
N ARG A 183 -8.87 2.53 -2.69
CA ARG A 183 -9.06 1.46 -1.72
C ARG A 183 -8.67 0.12 -2.34
N THR A 184 -7.87 -0.66 -1.63
CA THR A 184 -7.55 -2.05 -1.97
C THR A 184 -8.05 -2.95 -0.86
N ILE A 185 -8.91 -3.92 -1.18
CA ILE A 185 -9.38 -4.95 -0.25
C ILE A 185 -8.72 -6.27 -0.64
N LEU A 186 -7.92 -6.81 0.26
CA LEU A 186 -7.22 -8.08 0.09
C LEU A 186 -7.85 -9.14 0.99
N ILE A 187 -8.24 -10.26 0.39
CA ILE A 187 -8.72 -11.45 1.08
C ILE A 187 -7.59 -12.47 1.14
N ASN A 188 -7.33 -13.02 2.32
CA ASN A 188 -6.35 -14.07 2.51
C ASN A 188 -7.01 -15.44 2.36
N GLU A 189 -6.83 -16.05 1.19
CA GLU A 189 -7.39 -17.36 0.87
C GLU A 189 -6.83 -18.52 1.73
N ASP A 190 -5.67 -18.35 2.36
CA ASP A 190 -5.04 -19.38 3.22
C ASP A 190 -5.52 -19.30 4.69
N PHE A 191 -6.35 -18.32 5.03
CA PHE A 191 -6.82 -18.16 6.41
C PHE A 191 -7.73 -19.32 6.83
N ASP A 192 -7.39 -19.99 7.95
CA ASP A 192 -8.19 -21.07 8.51
C ASP A 192 -9.33 -20.52 9.40
N PRO A 193 -10.61 -20.58 8.98
CA PRO A 193 -11.72 -20.09 9.79
C PRO A 193 -11.96 -20.87 11.08
N SER A 194 -11.34 -22.05 11.26
CA SER A 194 -11.49 -22.86 12.46
C SER A 194 -10.85 -22.23 13.71
N CYS A 195 -9.92 -21.27 13.53
CA CYS A 195 -9.17 -20.63 14.60
C CYS A 195 -9.82 -19.35 15.17
N LEU A 196 -11.06 -19.06 14.75
CA LEU A 196 -11.85 -17.97 15.32
C LEU A 196 -12.25 -18.23 16.76
N ASN A 197 -12.32 -17.16 17.54
CA ASN A 197 -13.01 -17.20 18.82
C ASN A 197 -14.52 -17.41 18.58
N LYS A 198 -15.07 -18.49 19.14
CA LYS A 198 -16.50 -18.80 19.15
C LYS A 198 -17.26 -17.97 20.17
#